data_AF-A0A4Q5Z3I9-F1
#
_entry.id   AF-A0A4Q5Z3I9-F1
#
_cell.length_a   1.000
_cell.length_b   1.000
_cell.length_c   1.000
_cell.angle_alpha   90.00
_cell.angle_beta   90.00
_cell.angle_gamma   90.00
#
_symmetry.space_group_name_H-M   'P 1'
#
loop_
_entity.id
_entity.type
_entity.pdbx_description
1 polymer ?
#
loop_
_entity_poly.entity_id
_entity_poly.type
_entity_poly.pdbx_seq_one_letter_code
_entity_poly.pdbx_strand_id
1 'polypeptide(L)'
;MSKTCKWGILGAGRIARKFASDLKYVEGARLYAVGARTYESAHAFATEFPGMITYDSYLQLVSDPEIDAIYVATPHGLHREHVMLCLEHKKAVLCEKAFSINLAEASEMIATARKYQVFLMEAMWTKFNPHFIKTRSLIDEGKIGRIRSVLVNFGFRPAEPISERLYDPALGGGTLLFVEHEGGEDKVVKASRVV
;
A
#
# COMPACT_ATOMS: atom_id res chain seq x y z
N MET A 1 17.26 -15.06 17.47
CA MET A 1 17.13 -14.71 16.04
C MET A 1 15.73 -14.20 15.82
N SER A 2 15.55 -12.99 15.27
CA SER A 2 14.20 -12.51 14.94
C SER A 2 13.61 -13.41 13.85
N LYS A 3 12.34 -13.78 13.99
CA LYS A 3 11.60 -14.57 12.99
C LYS A 3 11.59 -13.77 11.68
N THR A 4 12.02 -14.36 10.57
CA THR A 4 11.85 -13.76 9.24
C THR A 4 10.35 -13.62 8.94
N CYS A 5 9.91 -12.41 8.65
CA CYS A 5 8.54 -12.10 8.25
C CYS A 5 8.33 -12.48 6.78
N LYS A 6 7.39 -13.40 6.53
CA LYS A 6 7.01 -13.85 5.19
C LYS A 6 5.90 -12.97 4.62
N TRP A 7 6.17 -12.37 3.47
CA TRP A 7 5.28 -11.44 2.79
C TRP A 7 4.52 -12.08 1.63
N GLY A 8 3.21 -11.89 1.64
CA GLY A 8 2.33 -12.09 0.49
C GLY A 8 2.12 -10.79 -0.29
N ILE A 9 1.92 -10.89 -1.59
CA ILE A 9 1.50 -9.78 -2.46
C ILE A 9 0.12 -10.08 -3.03
N LEU A 10 -0.83 -9.19 -2.79
CA LEU A 10 -2.17 -9.25 -3.36
C LEU A 10 -2.26 -8.27 -4.53
N GLY A 11 -2.19 -8.79 -5.76
CA GLY A 11 -2.17 -8.02 -7.00
C GLY A 11 -0.79 -7.97 -7.67
N ALA A 12 -0.67 -8.58 -8.85
CA ALA A 12 0.58 -8.70 -9.61
C ALA A 12 0.88 -7.50 -10.55
N GLY A 13 0.59 -6.28 -10.09
CA GLY A 13 0.73 -5.04 -10.87
C GLY A 13 2.15 -4.50 -10.98
N ARG A 14 2.31 -3.31 -11.59
CA ARG A 14 3.61 -2.63 -11.70
C ARG A 14 4.16 -2.23 -10.33
N ILE A 15 3.32 -1.66 -9.46
CA ILE A 15 3.76 -1.22 -8.13
C ILE A 15 4.19 -2.39 -7.24
N ALA A 16 3.51 -3.53 -7.37
CA ALA A 16 3.89 -4.78 -6.72
C ALA A 16 5.30 -5.26 -7.09
N ARG A 17 5.72 -5.10 -8.36
CA ARG A 17 7.09 -5.43 -8.79
C ARG A 17 8.13 -4.52 -8.15
N LYS A 18 7.80 -3.23 -7.99
CA LYS A 18 8.68 -2.27 -7.30
C LYS A 18 8.81 -2.65 -5.83
N PHE A 19 7.69 -2.88 -5.15
CA PHE A 19 7.69 -3.37 -3.76
C PHE A 19 8.51 -4.65 -3.60
N ALA A 20 8.29 -5.65 -4.47
CA ALA A 20 9.04 -6.91 -4.44
C ALA A 20 10.55 -6.70 -4.65
N SER A 21 10.92 -5.84 -5.60
CA SER A 21 12.33 -5.51 -5.86
C SER A 21 12.99 -4.81 -4.67
N ASP A 22 12.24 -4.00 -3.93
CA ASP A 22 12.74 -3.24 -2.79
C ASP A 22 12.75 -4.07 -1.49
N LEU A 23 11.81 -5.02 -1.32
CA LEU A 23 11.68 -5.81 -0.09
C LEU A 23 12.94 -6.63 0.23
N LYS A 24 13.73 -7.01 -0.78
CA LYS A 24 15.00 -7.73 -0.60
C LYS A 24 16.05 -6.94 0.19
N TYR A 25 15.91 -5.62 0.28
CA TYR A 25 16.80 -4.75 1.06
C TYR A 25 16.38 -4.63 2.53
N VAL A 26 15.23 -5.21 2.92
CA VAL A 26 14.72 -5.17 4.28
C VAL A 26 15.17 -6.40 5.04
N GLU A 27 16.06 -6.22 6.01
CA GLU A 27 16.51 -7.32 6.87
C GLU A 27 15.33 -7.95 7.61
N GLY A 28 15.27 -9.29 7.60
CA GLY A 28 14.19 -10.03 8.24
C GLY A 28 12.87 -10.05 7.46
N ALA A 29 12.81 -9.53 6.24
CA ALA A 29 11.67 -9.71 5.34
C ALA A 29 11.99 -10.71 4.23
N ARG A 30 11.00 -11.52 3.84
CA ARG A 30 11.11 -12.47 2.73
C ARG A 30 9.86 -12.41 1.86
N LEU A 31 10.04 -12.25 0.55
CA LEU A 31 8.98 -12.51 -0.42
C LEU A 31 8.66 -14.00 -0.40
N TYR A 32 7.38 -14.31 -0.21
CA TYR A 32 6.92 -15.69 -0.04
C TYR A 32 5.85 -16.09 -1.04
N ALA A 33 4.82 -15.26 -1.25
CA ALA A 33 3.72 -15.62 -2.14
C ALA A 33 3.15 -14.42 -2.91
N VAL A 34 2.51 -14.69 -4.05
CA VAL A 34 1.73 -13.73 -4.82
C VAL A 34 0.37 -14.32 -5.19
N GLY A 35 -0.68 -13.55 -4.97
CA GLY A 35 -2.03 -13.83 -5.47
C GLY A 35 -2.40 -12.83 -6.56
N ALA A 36 -3.05 -13.30 -7.62
CA ALA A 36 -3.58 -12.46 -8.68
C ALA A 36 -4.94 -12.99 -9.18
N ARG A 37 -5.64 -12.20 -10.00
CA ARG A 37 -6.97 -12.57 -10.54
C ARG A 37 -6.92 -13.69 -11.58
N THR A 38 -5.76 -13.88 -12.22
CA THR A 38 -5.55 -14.95 -13.20
C THR A 38 -4.24 -15.66 -12.92
N TYR A 39 -4.20 -16.95 -13.20
CA TYR A 39 -3.01 -17.78 -13.05
C TYR A 39 -1.82 -17.22 -13.82
N GLU A 40 -2.04 -16.75 -15.05
CA GLU A 40 -0.99 -16.21 -15.93
C GLU A 40 -0.32 -14.99 -15.32
N SER A 41 -1.10 -14.10 -14.70
CA SER A 41 -0.55 -12.88 -14.07
C SER A 41 0.26 -13.17 -12.81
N ALA A 42 -0.18 -14.13 -11.99
CA ALA A 42 0.59 -14.59 -10.83
C ALA A 42 1.87 -15.30 -11.27
N HIS A 43 1.79 -16.17 -12.28
CA HIS A 43 2.92 -16.92 -12.79
C HIS A 43 3.97 -16.02 -13.45
N ALA A 44 3.55 -15.07 -14.30
CA ALA A 44 4.46 -14.08 -14.89
C ALA A 44 5.21 -13.28 -13.81
N PHE A 45 4.53 -12.91 -12.72
CA PHE A 45 5.18 -12.25 -11.59
C PHE A 45 6.21 -13.15 -10.90
N ALA A 46 5.88 -14.42 -10.65
CA ALA A 46 6.80 -15.38 -10.03
C ALA A 46 8.02 -15.73 -10.91
N THR A 47 7.91 -15.59 -12.23
CA THR A 47 9.07 -15.71 -13.14
C THR A 47 10.09 -14.59 -12.91
N GLU A 48 9.64 -13.37 -12.62
CA GLU A 48 10.51 -12.23 -12.30
C GLU A 48 11.11 -12.34 -10.89
N PHE A 49 10.40 -13.01 -9.97
CA PHE A 49 10.77 -13.20 -8.56
C PHE A 49 10.75 -14.69 -8.17
N PRO A 50 11.79 -15.45 -8.54
CA PRO A 50 11.79 -16.90 -8.39
C PRO A 50 11.72 -17.35 -6.92
N GLY A 51 11.01 -18.45 -6.68
CA GLY A 51 10.84 -19.05 -5.34
C GLY A 51 9.59 -18.57 -4.58
N MET A 52 8.75 -17.75 -5.21
CA MET A 52 7.43 -17.39 -4.69
C MET A 52 6.39 -18.47 -4.98
N ILE A 53 5.47 -18.69 -4.05
CA ILE A 53 4.25 -19.48 -4.27
C ILE A 53 3.23 -18.62 -5.01
N THR A 54 2.59 -19.18 -6.04
CA THR A 54 1.54 -18.49 -6.79
C THR A 54 0.17 -19.03 -6.40
N TYR A 55 -0.74 -18.12 -6.05
CA TYR A 55 -2.14 -18.43 -5.81
C TYR A 55 -3.01 -17.85 -6.93
N ASP A 56 -3.98 -18.64 -7.39
CA ASP A 56 -4.96 -18.26 -8.42
C ASP A 56 -6.22 -17.59 -7.83
N SER A 57 -6.27 -17.45 -6.51
CA SER A 57 -7.31 -16.70 -5.82
C SER A 57 -6.75 -15.97 -4.59
N TYR A 58 -7.34 -14.81 -4.28
CA TYR A 58 -6.98 -14.06 -3.08
C TYR A 58 -7.35 -14.79 -1.80
N LEU A 59 -8.42 -15.61 -1.81
CA LEU A 59 -8.82 -16.41 -0.67
C LEU A 59 -7.75 -17.44 -0.26
N GLN A 60 -7.16 -18.14 -1.24
CA GLN A 60 -6.06 -19.07 -0.96
C GLN A 60 -4.84 -18.33 -0.38
N LEU A 61 -4.48 -17.17 -0.93
CA LEU A 61 -3.39 -16.34 -0.42
C LEU A 61 -3.63 -15.96 1.05
N VAL A 62 -4.80 -15.41 1.40
CA VAL A 62 -5.06 -14.97 2.79
C VAL A 62 -5.22 -16.13 3.78
N SER A 63 -5.58 -17.32 3.28
CA SER A 63 -5.75 -18.53 4.11
C SER A 63 -4.43 -19.23 4.43
N ASP A 64 -3.35 -18.91 3.73
CA ASP A 64 -2.04 -19.53 3.93
C ASP A 64 -1.46 -19.18 5.32
N PRO A 65 -1.32 -20.14 6.25
CA PRO A 65 -0.83 -19.85 7.60
C PRO A 65 0.62 -19.39 7.64
N GLU A 66 1.41 -19.64 6.59
CA GLU A 66 2.82 -19.26 6.52
C GLU A 66 3.03 -17.77 6.19
N ILE A 67 2.00 -17.06 5.73
CA ILE A 67 2.08 -15.62 5.45
C ILE A 67 1.86 -14.81 6.72
N ASP A 68 2.83 -13.96 7.06
CA ASP A 68 2.75 -13.08 8.23
C ASP A 68 2.09 -11.72 7.87
N ALA A 69 2.44 -11.16 6.70
CA ALA A 69 1.95 -9.86 6.23
C ALA A 69 1.62 -9.88 4.74
N ILE A 70 0.64 -9.07 4.32
CA ILE A 70 0.20 -8.93 2.94
C ILE A 70 0.31 -7.48 2.49
N TYR A 71 0.97 -7.29 1.34
CA TYR A 71 0.97 -6.03 0.61
C TYR A 71 -0.17 -6.02 -0.41
N VAL A 72 -1.13 -5.11 -0.24
CA VAL A 72 -2.30 -4.95 -1.12
C VAL A 72 -1.98 -3.92 -2.20
N ALA A 73 -1.87 -4.38 -3.45
CA ALA A 73 -1.39 -3.61 -4.60
C ALA A 73 -2.42 -3.55 -5.75
N THR A 74 -3.71 -3.62 -5.41
CA THR A 74 -4.82 -3.64 -6.37
C THR A 74 -5.26 -2.22 -6.75
N PRO A 75 -6.15 -2.04 -7.74
CA PRO A 75 -6.80 -0.74 -7.99
C PRO A 75 -7.50 -0.17 -6.73
N HIS A 76 -7.56 1.16 -6.63
CA HIS A 76 -8.02 1.88 -5.42
C HIS A 76 -9.42 1.48 -4.98
N GLY A 77 -10.36 1.36 -5.92
CA GLY A 77 -11.74 0.94 -5.64
C GLY A 77 -11.87 -0.49 -5.06
N LEU A 78 -10.80 -1.30 -5.11
CA LEU A 78 -10.78 -2.65 -4.56
C LEU A 78 -10.00 -2.75 -3.24
N HIS A 79 -9.40 -1.66 -2.75
CA HIS A 79 -8.61 -1.70 -1.50
C HIS A 79 -9.47 -2.14 -0.33
N ARG A 80 -10.65 -1.55 -0.15
CA ARG A 80 -11.55 -1.91 0.96
C ARG A 80 -11.87 -3.40 0.98
N GLU A 81 -12.30 -3.96 -0.13
CA GLU A 81 -12.63 -5.39 -0.23
C GLU A 81 -11.43 -6.28 0.14
N HIS A 82 -10.26 -6.03 -0.45
CA HIS A 82 -9.09 -6.87 -0.23
C HIS A 82 -8.46 -6.70 1.16
N VAL A 83 -8.46 -5.48 1.70
CA VAL A 83 -8.00 -5.23 3.07
C VAL A 83 -8.91 -5.94 4.06
N MET A 84 -10.24 -5.82 3.92
CA MET A 84 -11.19 -6.51 4.78
C MET A 84 -11.00 -8.03 4.73
N LEU A 85 -10.82 -8.59 3.53
CA LEU A 85 -10.51 -10.01 3.35
C LEU A 85 -9.25 -10.45 4.12
N CYS A 86 -8.17 -9.65 4.06
CA CYS A 86 -6.94 -9.93 4.80
C CYS A 86 -7.14 -9.85 6.32
N LEU A 87 -7.85 -8.82 6.80
CA LEU A 87 -8.10 -8.59 8.22
C LEU A 87 -8.98 -9.68 8.84
N GLU A 88 -10.00 -10.15 8.12
CA GLU A 88 -10.85 -11.26 8.54
C GLU A 88 -10.08 -12.58 8.72
N HIS A 89 -9.01 -12.76 7.93
CA HIS A 89 -8.06 -13.88 8.05
C HIS A 89 -6.87 -13.56 8.97
N LYS A 90 -6.95 -12.46 9.71
CA LYS A 90 -5.95 -12.01 10.70
C LYS A 90 -4.55 -11.81 10.12
N LYS A 91 -4.44 -11.40 8.87
CA LYS A 91 -3.18 -11.08 8.20
C LYS A 91 -2.83 -9.61 8.39
N ALA A 92 -1.59 -9.31 8.80
CA ALA A 92 -1.12 -7.92 8.83
C ALA A 92 -1.15 -7.32 7.42
N VAL A 93 -1.56 -6.05 7.29
CA VAL A 93 -1.79 -5.44 5.99
C VAL A 93 -0.98 -4.16 5.81
N LEU A 94 -0.27 -4.09 4.69
CA LEU A 94 0.28 -2.87 4.13
C LEU A 94 -0.46 -2.57 2.82
N CYS A 95 -1.35 -1.57 2.83
CA CYS A 95 -2.18 -1.24 1.68
C CYS A 95 -1.58 -0.09 0.87
N GLU A 96 -1.49 -0.22 -0.45
CA GLU A 96 -1.14 0.92 -1.31
C GLU A 96 -2.06 2.12 -1.09
N LYS A 97 -1.54 3.31 -1.43
CA LYS A 97 -2.35 4.53 -1.50
C LYS A 97 -3.02 4.68 -2.88
N ALA A 98 -4.04 5.51 -3.07
CA ALA A 98 -4.88 6.09 -2.01
C ALA A 98 -5.47 4.98 -1.14
N PHE A 99 -5.38 5.12 0.19
CA PHE A 99 -5.70 4.04 1.12
C PHE A 99 -7.12 3.49 0.95
N SER A 100 -8.06 4.37 0.59
CA SER A 100 -9.44 4.07 0.22
C SER A 100 -9.98 5.17 -0.68
N ILE A 101 -11.15 4.97 -1.28
CA ILE A 101 -11.78 6.01 -2.12
C ILE A 101 -12.60 7.02 -1.29
N ASN A 102 -12.89 6.75 -0.01
CA ASN A 102 -13.63 7.65 0.87
C ASN A 102 -13.38 7.39 2.38
N LEU A 103 -13.75 8.36 3.23
CA LEU A 103 -13.59 8.29 4.69
C LEU A 103 -14.35 7.12 5.34
N ALA A 104 -15.51 6.74 4.81
CA ALA A 104 -16.32 5.67 5.40
C ALA A 104 -15.59 4.31 5.28
N GLU A 105 -15.06 4.01 4.10
CA GLU A 105 -14.24 2.80 3.86
C GLU A 105 -12.98 2.79 4.72
N ALA A 106 -12.23 3.89 4.77
CA ALA A 106 -11.05 3.99 5.64
C ALA A 106 -11.41 3.72 7.11
N SER A 107 -12.51 4.31 7.59
CA SER A 107 -12.95 4.16 8.98
C SER A 107 -13.34 2.72 9.29
N GLU A 108 -14.02 2.04 8.37
CA GLU A 108 -14.40 0.64 8.49
C GLU A 108 -13.17 -0.28 8.56
N MET A 109 -12.20 -0.10 7.66
CA MET A 109 -10.97 -0.90 7.67
C MET A 109 -10.17 -0.71 8.96
N ILE A 110 -10.04 0.54 9.43
CA ILE A 110 -9.35 0.87 10.69
C ILE A 110 -10.07 0.27 11.90
N ALA A 111 -11.40 0.37 11.95
CA ALA A 111 -12.19 -0.21 13.02
C ALA A 111 -12.05 -1.74 13.06
N THR A 112 -12.03 -2.38 11.90
CA THR A 112 -11.88 -3.84 11.77
C THR A 112 -10.48 -4.30 12.19
N ALA A 113 -9.42 -3.59 11.77
CA ALA A 113 -8.06 -3.87 12.20
C ALA A 113 -7.91 -3.77 13.72
N ARG A 114 -8.51 -2.75 14.35
CA ARG A 114 -8.54 -2.61 15.82
C ARG A 114 -9.32 -3.73 16.49
N LYS A 115 -10.50 -4.09 15.95
CA LYS A 115 -11.35 -5.17 16.47
C LYS A 115 -10.61 -6.51 16.49
N TYR A 116 -9.88 -6.83 15.43
CA TYR A 116 -9.12 -8.09 15.34
C TYR A 116 -7.69 -7.99 15.88
N GLN A 117 -7.26 -6.80 16.31
CA GLN A 117 -5.89 -6.51 16.77
C GLN A 117 -4.83 -6.91 15.74
N VAL A 118 -5.09 -6.57 14.48
CA VAL A 118 -4.24 -6.87 13.33
C VAL A 118 -3.62 -5.57 12.84
N PHE A 119 -2.33 -5.60 12.53
CA PHE A 119 -1.62 -4.45 11.99
C PHE A 119 -2.21 -4.01 10.65
N LEU A 120 -2.51 -2.71 10.53
CA LEU A 120 -2.95 -2.09 9.28
C LEU A 120 -2.24 -0.75 9.08
N MET A 121 -1.62 -0.59 7.92
CA MET A 121 -0.93 0.65 7.55
C MET A 121 -1.10 0.97 6.07
N GLU A 122 -1.25 2.26 5.77
CA GLU A 122 -1.11 2.80 4.42
C GLU A 122 0.37 2.82 4.00
N ALA A 123 0.68 2.40 2.77
CA ALA A 123 2.02 2.37 2.19
C ALA A 123 2.54 3.76 1.77
N MET A 124 2.53 4.71 2.72
CA MET A 124 2.99 6.09 2.51
C MET A 124 4.50 6.19 2.71
N TRP A 125 5.28 5.77 1.70
CA TRP A 125 6.75 5.70 1.76
C TRP A 125 7.44 7.04 2.01
N THR A 126 6.88 8.16 1.54
CA THR A 126 7.48 9.50 1.67
C THR A 126 7.72 9.91 3.13
N LYS A 127 6.89 9.43 4.07
CA LYS A 127 7.06 9.68 5.51
C LYS A 127 8.36 9.10 6.08
N PHE A 128 8.96 8.13 5.41
CA PHE A 128 10.19 7.45 5.84
C PHE A 128 11.45 7.99 5.17
N ASN A 129 11.33 8.94 4.24
CA ASN A 129 12.50 9.53 3.60
C ASN A 129 13.33 10.36 4.60
N PRO A 130 14.67 10.27 4.57
CA PRO A 130 15.53 11.00 5.52
C PRO A 130 15.29 12.51 5.56
N HIS A 131 14.98 13.14 4.42
CA HIS A 131 14.70 14.57 4.35
C HIS A 131 13.37 14.96 4.98
N PHE A 132 12.34 14.10 4.92
CA PHE A 132 11.08 14.33 5.63
C PHE A 132 11.28 14.18 7.13
N ILE A 133 12.00 13.15 7.57
CA ILE A 133 12.34 12.93 8.98
C ILE A 133 13.16 14.11 9.52
N LYS A 134 14.17 14.56 8.77
CA LYS A 134 15.01 15.70 9.18
C LYS A 134 14.23 17.01 9.23
N THR A 135 13.41 17.28 8.21
CA THR A 135 12.53 18.46 8.20
C THR A 135 11.61 18.45 9.42
N ARG A 136 11.02 17.29 9.75
CA ARG A 136 10.18 17.14 10.94
C ARG A 136 10.95 17.42 12.23
N SER A 137 12.15 16.87 12.39
CA SER A 137 13.04 17.13 13.53
C SER A 137 13.33 18.63 13.70
N LEU A 138 13.68 19.33 12.62
CA LEU A 138 13.98 20.77 12.66
C LEU A 138 12.76 21.61 13.06
N ILE A 139 11.56 21.19 12.67
CA ILE A 139 10.30 21.83 13.07
C ILE A 139 10.05 21.60 14.56
N ASP A 140 10.14 20.35 15.03
CA ASP A 140 9.87 19.97 16.42
C ASP A 140 10.92 20.58 17.38
N GLU A 141 12.16 20.77 16.93
CA GLU A 141 13.23 21.50 17.63
C GLU A 141 13.07 23.04 17.61
N GLY A 142 12.08 23.57 16.89
CA GLY A 142 11.84 25.01 16.76
C GLY A 142 12.89 25.77 15.93
N LYS A 143 13.73 25.06 15.16
CA LYS A 143 14.86 25.66 14.40
C LYS A 143 14.43 26.64 13.32
N ILE A 144 13.19 26.52 12.83
CA ILE A 144 12.62 27.40 11.80
C ILE A 144 11.57 28.37 12.35
N GLY A 145 11.43 28.44 13.68
CA GLY A 145 10.41 29.26 14.35
C GLY A 145 8.98 28.76 14.09
N ARG A 146 8.01 29.66 14.26
CA ARG A 146 6.59 29.34 14.03
C ARG A 146 6.29 29.31 12.53
N ILE A 147 5.89 28.15 12.03
CA ILE A 147 5.39 28.00 10.66
C ILE A 147 4.16 28.88 10.47
N ARG A 148 4.17 29.69 9.40
CA ARG A 148 3.06 30.60 9.04
C ARG A 148 2.26 30.09 7.85
N SER A 149 2.92 29.49 6.87
CA SER A 149 2.32 28.93 5.68
C SER A 149 3.18 27.82 5.10
N VAL A 150 2.54 26.89 4.39
CA VAL A 150 3.19 25.86 3.57
C VAL A 150 2.48 25.87 2.23
N LEU A 151 3.24 25.93 1.13
CA LEU A 151 2.72 25.84 -0.23
C LEU A 151 3.29 24.59 -0.88
N VAL A 152 2.43 23.75 -1.43
CA VAL A 152 2.80 22.53 -2.14
C VAL A 152 2.17 22.60 -3.52
N ASN A 153 3.00 22.50 -4.55
CA ASN A 153 2.55 22.45 -5.94
C ASN A 153 2.95 21.09 -6.52
N PHE A 154 1.97 20.36 -7.03
CA PHE A 154 2.19 19.09 -7.71
C PHE A 154 1.49 19.13 -9.06
N GLY A 155 2.18 18.69 -10.10
CA GLY A 155 1.64 18.62 -11.45
C GLY A 155 2.42 17.62 -12.28
N PHE A 156 1.72 16.90 -13.13
CA PHE A 156 2.33 16.01 -14.10
C PHE A 156 1.59 16.15 -15.43
N ARG A 157 2.28 15.80 -16.52
CA ARG A 157 1.69 15.67 -17.84
C ARG A 157 1.53 14.18 -18.15
N PRO A 158 0.31 13.66 -18.35
CA PRO A 158 0.13 12.26 -18.70
C PRO A 158 0.83 11.95 -20.04
N ALA A 159 1.42 10.75 -20.12
CA ALA A 159 1.99 10.25 -21.37
C ALA A 159 0.87 9.73 -22.28
N GLU A 160 1.01 9.94 -23.59
CA GLU A 160 0.08 9.44 -24.60
C GLU A 160 0.41 7.97 -24.96
N PRO A 161 -0.60 7.10 -25.19
CA PRO A 161 -2.04 7.38 -25.05
C PRO A 161 -2.47 7.45 -23.59
N ILE A 162 -3.30 8.44 -23.25
CA ILE A 162 -3.79 8.61 -21.87
C ILE A 162 -4.68 7.43 -21.47
N SER A 163 -4.36 6.77 -20.37
CA SER A 163 -5.17 5.68 -19.83
C SER A 163 -6.54 6.17 -19.33
N GLU A 164 -7.62 5.51 -19.73
CA GLU A 164 -8.99 5.80 -19.28
C GLU A 164 -9.13 5.80 -17.75
N ARG A 165 -8.32 4.97 -17.05
CA ARG A 165 -8.28 4.92 -15.59
C ARG A 165 -8.02 6.29 -14.94
N LEU A 166 -7.28 7.18 -15.61
CA LEU A 166 -7.00 8.52 -15.06
C LEU A 166 -8.28 9.36 -14.92
N TYR A 167 -9.33 9.06 -15.69
CA TYR A 167 -10.57 9.81 -15.72
C TYR A 167 -11.77 9.07 -15.12
N ASP A 168 -11.65 7.76 -14.84
CA ASP A 168 -12.72 6.95 -14.26
C ASP A 168 -12.76 7.06 -12.72
N PRO A 169 -13.79 7.70 -12.11
CA PRO A 169 -13.89 7.86 -10.66
C PRO A 169 -14.02 6.52 -9.91
N ALA A 170 -14.60 5.49 -10.54
CA ALA A 170 -14.77 4.18 -9.91
C ALA A 170 -13.42 3.47 -9.67
N LEU A 171 -12.41 3.79 -10.48
CA LEU A 171 -11.05 3.30 -10.34
C LEU A 171 -10.14 4.23 -9.52
N GLY A 172 -10.71 5.29 -8.93
CA GLY A 172 -9.98 6.34 -8.22
C GLY A 172 -9.30 7.34 -9.17
N GLY A 173 -9.85 7.55 -10.36
CA GLY A 173 -9.41 8.58 -11.30
C GLY A 173 -9.63 9.99 -10.76
N GLY A 174 -8.95 10.95 -11.38
CA GLY A 174 -8.89 12.35 -10.93
C GLY A 174 -7.60 12.69 -10.19
N THR A 175 -7.21 13.96 -10.24
CA THR A 175 -5.93 14.42 -9.70
C THR A 175 -5.82 14.22 -8.20
N LEU A 176 -6.90 14.36 -7.44
CA LEU A 176 -6.86 14.25 -5.98
C LEU A 176 -6.37 12.88 -5.49
N LEU A 177 -6.96 11.80 -6.01
CA LEU A 177 -6.59 10.43 -5.63
C LEU A 177 -5.32 9.96 -6.37
N PHE A 178 -5.09 10.47 -7.58
CA PHE A 178 -3.86 10.18 -8.32
C PHE A 178 -2.63 10.85 -7.70
N VAL A 179 -2.75 12.03 -7.12
CA VAL A 179 -1.63 12.72 -6.45
C VAL A 179 -1.17 11.95 -5.22
N GLU A 180 -2.06 11.23 -4.53
CA GLU A 180 -1.62 10.30 -3.49
C GLU A 180 -0.73 9.19 -4.06
N HIS A 181 -0.91 8.89 -5.36
CA HIS A 181 -0.06 8.11 -6.27
C HIS A 181 1.45 8.35 -6.05
N GLU A 182 1.79 9.64 -5.90
CA GLU A 182 3.17 10.15 -5.93
C GLU A 182 3.47 11.34 -4.96
N GLY A 183 2.54 11.73 -4.08
CA GLY A 183 2.77 12.59 -2.92
C GLY A 183 1.77 13.74 -2.71
N GLY A 184 1.26 13.86 -1.47
CA GLY A 184 0.75 15.12 -0.88
C GLY A 184 -0.77 15.22 -0.66
N GLU A 185 -1.17 15.44 0.60
CA GLU A 185 -2.55 15.48 1.14
C GLU A 185 -3.40 16.68 0.70
N ASP A 186 -4.70 16.45 0.55
CA ASP A 186 -5.73 16.98 1.47
C ASP A 186 -7.11 16.46 1.01
N LYS A 187 -7.49 15.26 1.47
CA LYS A 187 -8.87 14.72 1.57
C LYS A 187 -8.96 13.21 1.87
N VAL A 188 -7.84 12.49 1.90
CA VAL A 188 -7.84 11.06 2.22
C VAL A 188 -7.34 10.83 3.63
N VAL A 189 -8.03 9.93 4.32
CA VAL A 189 -7.75 9.53 5.69
C VAL A 189 -6.42 8.80 5.70
N LYS A 190 -5.35 9.47 6.14
CA LYS A 190 -4.10 8.80 6.45
C LYS A 190 -4.28 7.94 7.70
N ALA A 191 -4.26 6.62 7.52
CA ALA A 191 -4.10 5.70 8.63
C ALA A 191 -2.65 5.78 9.15
N SER A 192 -2.37 6.71 10.06
CA SER A 192 -1.12 6.70 10.82
C SER A 192 -1.14 5.52 11.77
N ARG A 193 -0.36 4.47 11.46
CA ARG A 193 -0.01 3.32 12.32
C ARG A 193 -1.18 2.86 13.19
N VAL A 194 -2.06 2.02 12.64
CA VAL A 194 -3.14 1.43 13.43
C VAL A 194 -2.69 0.03 13.88
N VAL A 195 -2.31 0.00 15.16
CA VAL A 195 -1.78 -1.11 15.96
C VAL A 195 -0.47 -1.67 15.43
#